data_AF-A0A914RKD8-F1
#
_entry.id   AF-A0A914RKD8-F1
#
_cell.length_a   1.000
_cell.length_b   1.000
_cell.length_c   1.000
_cell.angle_alpha   90.00
_cell.angle_beta   90.00
_cell.angle_gamma   90.00
#
_symmetry.space_group_name_H-M   'P 1'
#
loop_
_entity.id
_entity.type
_entity.pdbx_description
1 polymer ?
#
loop_
_entity_poly.entity_id
_entity_poly.type
_entity_poly.pdbx_seq_one_letter_code
_entity_poly.pdbx_strand_id
1 'polypeptide(L)'
;MIWKAIDEGLEGLVLKDLESVYEPGKRHWLKVKKDYLEEGKMADTADLIVLGAYYGTGCKGGMMSVFLMGVYDETSNVFLTVTKCGNGHDDATLDRINKELQPMVGSWLFIVLLIFVSREQPSVVGNYPR
;
A
#
# COMPACT_ATOMS: atom_id res chain seq x y z
N MET A 1 -0.42 -21.46 -21.83
CA MET A 1 0.77 -21.48 -20.94
C MET A 1 0.61 -20.53 -19.77
N ILE A 2 0.18 -19.28 -19.98
CA ILE A 2 -0.04 -18.34 -18.87
C ILE A 2 -1.13 -18.80 -17.88
N TRP A 3 -2.29 -19.24 -18.39
CA TRP A 3 -3.38 -19.76 -17.56
C TRP A 3 -2.97 -20.97 -16.73
N LYS A 4 -2.17 -21.87 -17.29
CA LYS A 4 -1.63 -23.02 -16.55
C LYS A 4 -0.75 -22.60 -15.37
N ALA A 5 0.12 -21.60 -15.56
CA ALA A 5 0.95 -21.09 -14.48
C ALA A 5 0.12 -20.40 -13.38
N ILE A 6 -0.95 -19.70 -13.77
CA ILE A 6 -1.89 -19.08 -12.83
C ILE A 6 -2.70 -20.14 -12.06
N ASP A 7 -3.21 -21.16 -12.74
CA ASP A 7 -3.98 -22.26 -12.13
C ASP A 7 -3.12 -23.10 -11.17
N GLU A 8 -1.82 -23.24 -11.47
CA GLU A 8 -0.84 -23.88 -10.58
C GLU A 8 -0.41 -22.98 -9.41
N GLY A 9 -0.93 -21.74 -9.31
CA GLY A 9 -0.61 -20.81 -8.24
C GLY A 9 0.79 -20.20 -8.31
N LEU A 10 1.42 -20.20 -9.50
CA LEU A 10 2.73 -19.58 -9.71
C LEU A 10 2.61 -18.07 -9.90
N GLU A 11 3.64 -17.31 -9.50
CA GLU A 11 3.64 -15.84 -9.58
C GLU A 11 3.50 -15.30 -11.03
N GLY A 12 4.03 -16.04 -12.00
CA GLY A 12 3.97 -15.66 -13.41
C GLY A 12 5.06 -16.32 -14.25
N LEU A 13 5.32 -15.69 -15.41
CA LEU A 13 6.28 -16.16 -16.41
C LEU A 13 7.37 -15.12 -16.65
N VAL A 14 8.59 -15.60 -16.93
CA VAL A 14 9.68 -14.77 -17.43
C VAL A 14 9.95 -15.14 -18.88
N LEU A 15 9.72 -14.20 -19.77
CA LEU A 15 9.98 -14.33 -21.20
C LEU A 15 11.38 -13.79 -21.49
N LYS A 16 12.24 -14.67 -22.04
CA LYS A 16 13.58 -14.33 -22.49
C LYS A 16 13.66 -14.66 -23.97
N ASP A 17 14.29 -13.78 -24.74
CA ASP A 17 14.64 -14.09 -26.11
C ASP A 17 15.84 -15.05 -26.13
N LEU A 18 15.78 -16.06 -26.98
CA LEU A 18 16.81 -17.09 -27.09
C LEU A 18 18.11 -16.54 -27.68
N GLU A 19 18.01 -15.49 -28.51
CA GLU A 19 19.16 -14.82 -29.12
C GLU A 19 19.75 -13.71 -28.24
N SER A 20 19.11 -13.41 -27.10
CA SER A 20 19.58 -12.35 -26.21
C SER A 20 20.85 -12.73 -25.46
N VAL A 21 21.87 -11.88 -25.52
CA VAL A 21 23.10 -12.00 -24.73
C VAL A 21 22.86 -11.39 -23.35
N TYR A 22 23.39 -12.04 -22.31
CA TYR A 22 23.31 -11.51 -20.96
C TYR A 22 24.19 -10.28 -20.79
N GLU A 23 23.57 -9.10 -20.67
CA GLU A 23 24.24 -7.83 -20.37
C GLU A 23 23.97 -7.44 -18.91
N PRO A 24 25.00 -7.42 -18.03
CA PRO A 24 24.83 -7.00 -16.64
C PRO A 24 24.27 -5.59 -16.53
N GLY A 25 23.20 -5.42 -15.74
CA GLY A 25 22.56 -4.13 -15.49
C GLY A 25 21.47 -3.73 -16.48
N LYS A 26 21.35 -4.42 -17.63
CA LYS A 26 20.25 -4.22 -18.57
C LYS A 26 19.16 -5.28 -18.39
N ARG A 27 17.89 -4.86 -18.48
CA ARG A 27 16.72 -5.75 -18.36
C ARG A 27 16.18 -6.09 -19.75
N HIS A 28 16.69 -7.17 -20.35
CA HIS A 28 16.24 -7.67 -21.66
C HIS A 28 15.09 -8.70 -21.58
N TRP A 29 14.70 -9.10 -20.38
CA TRP A 29 13.60 -10.06 -20.17
C TRP A 29 12.30 -9.35 -19.80
N LEU A 30 11.18 -9.97 -20.17
CA LEU A 30 9.85 -9.51 -19.81
C LEU A 30 9.28 -10.38 -18.69
N LYS A 31 8.71 -9.75 -17.67
CA LYS A 31 7.99 -10.44 -16.60
C LYS A 31 6.50 -10.32 -16.87
N VAL A 32 5.81 -11.43 -16.93
CA VAL A 32 4.35 -11.46 -17.04
C VAL A 32 3.80 -12.03 -15.75
N LYS A 33 3.05 -11.20 -15.02
CA LYS A 33 2.36 -11.58 -13.78
C LYS A 33 0.86 -11.46 -13.99
N LYS A 34 0.10 -12.18 -13.17
CA LYS A 34 -1.37 -12.08 -13.15
C LYS A 34 -1.83 -10.63 -12.99
N ASP A 35 -1.16 -9.86 -12.13
CA ASP A 35 -1.49 -8.46 -11.82
C ASP A 35 -1.35 -7.49 -13.00
N TYR A 36 -0.65 -7.88 -14.07
CA TYR A 36 -0.45 -7.04 -15.24
C TYR A 36 -1.48 -7.29 -16.35
N LEU A 37 -2.26 -8.36 -16.24
CA LEU A 37 -3.25 -8.74 -17.24
C LEU A 37 -4.55 -7.95 -17.03
N GLU A 38 -5.23 -7.62 -18.14
CA GLU A 38 -6.52 -6.94 -18.16
C GLU A 38 -6.56 -5.62 -17.37
N GLU A 39 -5.53 -4.77 -17.52
CA GLU A 39 -5.43 -3.50 -16.79
C GLU A 39 -5.48 -3.66 -15.25
N GLY A 40 -5.02 -4.81 -14.74
CA GLY A 40 -5.01 -5.09 -13.31
C GLY A 40 -6.35 -5.61 -12.76
N LYS A 41 -7.34 -5.90 -13.62
CA LYS A 41 -8.63 -6.49 -13.18
C LYS A 41 -8.50 -7.89 -12.59
N MET A 42 -7.42 -8.60 -12.92
CA MET A 42 -7.11 -9.91 -12.36
C MET A 42 -6.25 -9.85 -11.09
N ALA A 43 -5.86 -8.65 -10.65
CA ALA A 43 -5.20 -8.46 -9.37
C ALA A 43 -6.23 -8.55 -8.24
N ASP A 44 -5.83 -9.14 -7.12
CA ASP A 44 -6.69 -9.18 -5.93
C ASP A 44 -6.73 -7.77 -5.32
N THR A 45 -7.87 -7.11 -5.43
CA THR A 45 -8.09 -5.76 -4.86
C THR A 45 -8.87 -5.87 -3.55
N ALA A 46 -8.45 -5.10 -2.54
CA ALA A 46 -9.16 -5.00 -1.28
C ALA A 46 -9.44 -3.52 -0.95
N ASP A 47 -10.69 -3.22 -0.60
CA ASP A 47 -11.07 -1.92 -0.08
C ASP A 47 -10.74 -1.85 1.41
N LEU A 48 -9.88 -0.91 1.79
CA LEU A 48 -9.38 -0.77 3.16
C LEU A 48 -9.60 0.67 3.66
N ILE A 49 -9.72 0.81 4.97
CA ILE A 49 -9.91 2.08 5.66
C ILE A 49 -8.55 2.64 6.06
N VAL A 50 -8.35 3.95 5.89
CA VAL A 50 -7.15 4.64 6.38
C VAL A 50 -7.28 4.84 7.89
N LEU A 51 -6.38 4.23 8.67
CA LEU A 51 -6.32 4.32 10.14
C LEU A 51 -5.22 5.25 10.65
N GLY A 52 -4.34 5.73 9.77
CA GLY A 52 -3.26 6.62 10.17
C GLY A 52 -2.30 6.87 9.03
N ALA A 53 -1.30 7.72 9.27
CA ALA A 53 -0.31 8.06 8.26
C ALA A 53 1.10 8.23 8.85
N TYR A 54 2.09 8.12 7.98
CA TYR A 54 3.48 8.39 8.26
C TYR A 54 3.99 9.51 7.37
N TYR A 55 4.79 10.39 7.95
CA TYR A 55 5.47 11.44 7.20
C TYR A 55 6.56 10.83 6.32
N GLY A 56 6.58 11.26 5.06
CA GLY A 56 7.65 10.90 4.13
C GLY A 56 8.98 11.52 4.52
N THR A 57 10.05 10.89 4.04
CA THR A 57 11.42 11.40 4.12
C THR A 57 11.92 11.77 2.73
N GLY A 58 12.89 12.69 2.62
CA GLY A 58 13.49 13.10 1.34
C GLY A 58 12.62 14.09 0.55
N CYS A 59 12.44 13.87 -0.77
CA CYS A 59 11.72 14.78 -1.67
C CYS A 59 10.24 15.00 -1.28
N LYS A 60 9.64 14.06 -0.56
CA LYS A 60 8.27 14.15 -0.02
C LYS A 60 8.26 14.49 1.49
N GLY A 61 9.38 15.06 1.98
CA GLY A 61 9.54 15.49 3.36
C GLY A 61 8.51 16.56 3.73
N GLY A 62 7.73 16.29 4.77
CA GLY A 62 6.67 17.19 5.27
C GLY A 62 5.25 16.83 4.80
N MET A 63 5.09 15.84 3.92
CA MET A 63 3.79 15.29 3.52
C MET A 63 3.60 13.88 4.08
N MET A 64 2.36 13.52 4.40
CA MET A 64 1.96 12.14 4.67
C MET A 64 2.10 11.36 3.37
N SER A 65 2.98 10.36 3.36
CA SER A 65 3.33 9.59 2.16
C SER A 65 3.01 8.11 2.27
N VAL A 66 2.94 7.58 3.50
CA VAL A 66 2.60 6.18 3.76
C VAL A 66 1.39 6.17 4.67
N PHE A 67 0.36 5.44 4.30
CA PHE A 67 -0.90 5.31 5.03
C PHE A 67 -0.98 3.92 5.66
N LEU A 68 -1.43 3.86 6.91
CA LEU A 68 -1.74 2.62 7.59
C LEU A 68 -3.19 2.24 7.26
N MET A 69 -3.36 1.11 6.60
CA MET A 69 -4.66 0.61 6.15
C MET A 69 -5.15 -0.49 7.08
N GLY A 70 -6.47 -0.55 7.29
CA GLY A 70 -7.09 -1.57 8.12
C GLY A 70 -8.55 -1.84 7.79
N VAL A 71 -9.12 -2.80 8.51
CA VAL A 71 -10.51 -3.26 8.38
C VAL A 71 -11.17 -3.17 9.75
N TYR A 72 -12.48 -2.91 9.75
CA TYR A 72 -13.30 -2.96 10.95
C TYR A 72 -13.82 -4.38 11.16
N ASP A 73 -13.55 -4.98 12.32
CA ASP A 73 -14.15 -6.26 12.73
C ASP A 73 -15.41 -6.00 13.57
N GLU A 74 -16.57 -6.38 13.04
CA GLU A 74 -17.87 -6.27 13.73
C GLU A 74 -17.93 -7.13 15.00
N THR A 75 -17.19 -8.24 15.04
CA THR A 75 -17.26 -9.20 16.15
C THR A 75 -16.56 -8.68 17.39
N SER A 76 -15.33 -8.19 17.21
CA SER A 76 -14.52 -7.62 18.28
C SER A 76 -14.80 -6.13 18.49
N ASN A 77 -15.60 -5.51 17.61
CA ASN A 77 -15.89 -4.08 17.55
C ASN A 77 -14.58 -3.26 17.58
N VAL A 78 -13.56 -3.70 16.84
CA VAL A 78 -12.18 -3.18 16.87
C VAL A 78 -11.66 -3.01 15.45
N PHE A 79 -10.83 -1.98 15.23
CA PHE A 79 -10.13 -1.78 13.97
C PHE A 79 -8.83 -2.58 13.95
N LEU A 80 -8.68 -3.43 12.94
CA LEU A 80 -7.50 -4.27 12.74
C LEU A 80 -6.63 -3.69 11.62
N THR A 81 -5.34 -3.54 11.88
CA THR A 81 -4.37 -3.04 10.90
C THR A 81 -3.95 -4.18 9.96
N VAL A 82 -3.93 -3.92 8.64
CA VAL A 82 -3.58 -4.92 7.63
C VAL A 82 -2.21 -4.63 7.01
N THR A 83 -2.04 -3.45 6.42
CA THR A 83 -0.82 -3.13 5.65
C THR A 83 -0.56 -1.63 5.57
N LYS A 84 0.67 -1.27 5.18
CA LYS A 84 1.08 0.10 4.86
C LYS A 84 1.06 0.30 3.35
N CYS A 85 0.43 1.36 2.88
CA CYS A 85 0.39 1.73 1.46
C CYS A 85 1.02 3.11 1.25
N GLY A 86 2.00 3.23 0.35
CA GLY A 86 2.64 4.51 0.05
C GLY A 86 2.98 4.75 -1.42
N ASN A 87 2.74 3.77 -2.29
CA ASN A 87 3.00 3.86 -3.73
C ASN A 87 1.68 3.69 -4.50
N GLY A 88 1.60 4.28 -5.69
CA GLY A 88 0.42 4.19 -6.57
C GLY A 88 -0.43 5.47 -6.64
N HIS A 89 -0.04 6.53 -5.93
CA HIS A 89 -0.69 7.83 -6.01
C HIS A 89 0.17 8.84 -6.78
N ASP A 90 -0.48 9.57 -7.69
CA ASP A 90 0.11 10.76 -8.31
C ASP A 90 0.34 11.86 -7.27
N ASP A 91 1.33 12.72 -7.51
CA ASP A 91 1.69 13.78 -6.56
C ASP A 91 0.53 14.76 -6.32
N ALA A 92 -0.31 15.03 -7.32
CA ALA A 92 -1.50 15.86 -7.18
C ALA A 92 -2.56 15.22 -6.27
N THR A 93 -2.75 13.90 -6.39
CA THR A 93 -3.68 13.13 -5.55
C THR A 93 -3.16 13.08 -4.11
N LEU A 94 -1.84 12.92 -3.94
CA LEU A 94 -1.21 12.91 -2.63
C LEU A 94 -1.37 14.26 -1.92
N ASP A 95 -1.22 15.38 -2.63
CA ASP A 95 -1.44 16.73 -2.08
C ASP A 95 -2.91 16.95 -1.68
N ARG A 96 -3.87 16.46 -2.49
CA ARG A 96 -5.30 16.49 -2.14
C ARG A 96 -5.60 15.70 -0.86
N ILE A 97 -5.11 14.46 -0.79
CA ILE A 97 -5.28 13.59 0.39
C ILE A 97 -4.67 14.25 1.63
N ASN A 98 -3.49 14.86 1.50
CA ASN A 98 -2.86 15.58 2.59
C ASN A 98 -3.71 16.75 3.08
N LYS A 99 -4.30 17.55 2.18
CA LYS A 99 -5.20 18.67 2.55
C LYS A 99 -6.48 18.19 3.25
N GLU A 100 -7.06 17.08 2.81
CA GLU A 100 -8.26 16.50 3.41
C GLU A 100 -7.99 15.90 4.80
N LEU A 101 -6.83 15.24 4.97
CA LEU A 101 -6.45 14.60 6.23
C LEU A 101 -5.86 15.58 7.26
N GLN A 102 -5.19 16.65 6.83
CA GLN A 102 -4.60 17.67 7.72
C GLN A 102 -5.54 18.17 8.83
N PRO A 103 -6.80 18.59 8.57
CA PRO A 103 -7.71 19.05 9.62
C PRO A 103 -8.15 17.91 10.55
N MET A 104 -8.13 16.66 10.06
CA MET A 104 -8.55 15.50 10.84
C MET A 104 -7.50 15.07 11.85
N VAL A 105 -6.20 15.25 11.58
CA VAL A 105 -5.09 14.87 12.49
C VAL A 105 -5.28 15.38 13.93
N GLY A 106 -5.90 16.55 14.13
CA GLY A 106 -6.19 17.11 15.45
C GLY A 106 -7.46 16.59 16.15
N SER A 107 -8.42 16.02 15.40
CA SER A 107 -9.74 15.58 15.90
C SER A 107 -9.82 14.06 16.09
N TRP A 108 -8.74 13.33 15.82
CA TRP A 108 -8.63 11.88 15.99
C TRP A 108 -8.41 11.45 17.45
N LEU A 109 -8.80 12.27 18.43
CA LEU A 109 -8.75 11.91 19.85
C LEU A 109 -9.63 10.69 20.20
N PHE A 110 -10.62 10.35 19.37
CA PHE A 110 -11.62 9.30 19.68
C PHE A 110 -11.38 7.94 19.01
N ILE A 111 -10.59 7.86 17.93
CA ILE A 111 -10.41 6.61 17.17
C ILE A 111 -9.28 5.71 17.74
N VAL A 112 -8.36 6.28 18.53
CA VAL A 112 -7.17 5.57 19.03
C VAL A 112 -7.48 4.57 20.15
N LEU A 113 -8.62 4.68 20.85
CA LEU A 113 -8.99 3.73 21.90
C LEU A 113 -9.25 2.30 21.36
N LEU A 114 -9.45 2.15 20.05
CA LEU A 114 -9.80 0.89 19.41
C LEU A 114 -8.62 0.18 18.73
N ILE A 115 -7.47 0.83 18.53
CA ILE A 115 -6.34 0.25 17.79
C ILE A 115 -5.27 -0.26 18.77
N PHE A 116 -5.66 -1.12 19.71
CA PHE A 116 -4.75 -1.70 20.71
C PHE A 116 -4.37 -3.16 20.40
N VAL A 117 -4.28 -3.51 19.11
CA VAL A 117 -3.90 -4.87 18.66
C VAL A 117 -2.58 -4.87 17.85
N SER A 118 -2.09 -3.72 17.38
CA SER A 118 -0.89 -3.66 16.55
C SER A 118 0.35 -3.20 17.31
N ARG A 119 1.48 -3.88 17.11
CA ARG A 119 2.81 -3.47 17.62
C ARG A 119 3.39 -2.25 16.89
N GLU A 120 2.77 -1.82 15.79
CA GLU A 120 3.25 -0.72 14.96
C GLU A 120 2.43 0.55 15.20
N GLN A 121 3.10 1.64 15.61
CA GLN A 121 2.50 2.95 15.84
C GLN A 121 2.81 3.89 14.66
N PRO A 122 1.81 4.54 14.05
CA PRO A 122 2.04 5.60 13.06
C PRO A 122 2.85 6.77 13.61
N SER A 123 3.65 7.43 12.76
CA SER A 123 4.33 8.67 13.18
C SER A 123 3.36 9.84 13.31
N VAL A 124 2.22 9.77 12.62
CA VAL A 124 1.06 10.62 12.85
C VAL A 124 -0.01 9.78 13.53
N VAL A 125 0.18 9.57 14.83
CA VAL A 125 -0.91 9.35 15.77
C VAL A 125 -1.15 10.71 16.42
N GLY A 126 -2.40 11.09 16.68
CA GLY A 126 -2.70 12.34 17.39
C GLY A 126 -1.74 12.55 18.57
N ASN A 127 -1.12 13.73 18.65
CA ASN A 127 -0.05 14.02 19.61
C ASN A 127 -0.43 13.61 21.03
N TYR A 128 0.34 12.69 21.62
CA TYR A 128 0.35 12.47 23.07
C TYR A 128 1.44 13.35 23.71
N PRO A 129 1.16 14.04 24.83
CA PRO A 129 2.23 14.37 25.75
C PRO A 129 2.80 13.05 26.32
N ARG A 130 4.13 12.94 26.36
CA ARG A 130 4.86 11.81 26.95
C ARG A 130 4.43 11.52 28.38
#